data_AF-A0A151SYA2-F1
#
_entry.id   AF-A0A151SYA2-F1
#
_cell.length_a   1.000
_cell.length_b   1.000
_cell.length_c   1.000
_cell.angle_alpha   90.00
_cell.angle_beta   90.00
_cell.angle_gamma   90.00
#
_symmetry.space_group_name_H-M   'P 1'
#
loop_
_entity.id
_entity.type
_entity.pdbx_description
1 polymer ?
#
loop_
_entity_poly.entity_id
_entity_poly.type
_entity_poly.pdbx_seq_one_letter_code
_entity_poly.pdbx_strand_id
1 'polypeptide(L)' 'MLGFNKSKCDPSLFIFSSSTAIVFMLVYVDDIILIGNSPSLLQKFITQLNEIFSLKDLGTLDYFPRQVHY' A
#
# COMPACT_ATOMS: atom_id res chain seq x y z
N MET A 1 -0.63 -1.70 -15.44
CA MET A 1 -1.11 -2.87 -14.67
C MET A 1 -0.03 -3.24 -13.67
N LEU A 2 -0.33 -3.29 -12.36
CA LEU A 2 0.66 -3.28 -11.27
C LEU A 2 1.37 -4.62 -10.99
N GLY A 3 1.00 -5.71 -11.67
CA GLY A 3 1.72 -6.99 -11.60
C GLY A 3 1.60 -7.78 -10.28
N PHE A 4 0.68 -7.41 -9.39
CA PHE A 4 0.46 -8.13 -8.13
C PHE A 4 -0.34 -9.41 -8.31
N ASN A 5 0.04 -10.45 -7.56
CA ASN A 5 -0.78 -11.64 -7.35
C ASN A 5 -1.51 -11.54 -6.01
N LYS A 6 -2.81 -11.83 -6.00
CA LYS A 6 -3.60 -11.93 -4.76
C LYS A 6 -3.18 -13.17 -3.96
N SER A 7 -3.09 -13.03 -2.64
CA SER A 7 -2.91 -14.17 -1.75
C SER A 7 -4.16 -15.07 -1.78
N LYS A 8 -3.94 -16.39 -1.71
CA LYS A 8 -5.03 -17.38 -1.63
C LYS A 8 -5.71 -17.41 -0.26
N CYS A 9 -5.01 -17.00 0.80
CA CYS A 9 -5.52 -17.05 2.17
C CYS A 9 -6.08 -15.70 2.65
N ASP A 10 -5.65 -14.60 2.04
CA ASP A 10 -6.06 -13.26 2.44
C ASP A 10 -6.36 -12.39 1.20
N PRO A 11 -7.63 -12.02 0.94
CA PRO A 11 -8.00 -11.24 -0.23
C PRO A 11 -7.48 -9.79 -0.19
N SER A 12 -7.05 -9.30 0.98
CA SER A 12 -6.46 -7.97 1.17
C SER A 12 -4.95 -7.93 0.89
N LEU A 13 -4.30 -9.10 0.86
CA LEU A 13 -2.85 -9.22 0.65
C LEU A 13 -2.52 -9.47 -0.82
N PHE A 14 -1.72 -8.57 -1.36
CA PHE A 14 -1.18 -8.60 -2.71
C PHE A 14 0.34 -8.74 -2.64
N ILE A 15 0.89 -9.61 -3.48
CA ILE A 15 2.31 -9.93 -3.49
C ILE A 15 2.86 -9.67 -4.89
N PHE A 16 3.88 -8.82 -4.97
CA PHE A 16 4.70 -8.62 -6.14
C PHE A 16 6.08 -9.21 -5.86
N SER A 17 6.54 -10.09 -6.74
CA SER A 17 7.87 -10.69 -6.65
C SER A 17 8.54 -10.64 -8.01
N SER A 18 9.74 -10.09 -8.04
CA SER A 18 10.69 -10.19 -9.15
C SER A 18 11.91 -11.02 -8.72
N SER A 19 12.87 -11.21 -9.62
CA SER A 19 14.10 -11.95 -9.33
C SER A 19 14.95 -11.35 -8.20
N THR A 20 14.84 -10.04 -7.94
CA THR A 20 15.67 -9.31 -6.98
C THR A 20 14.87 -8.57 -5.92
N ALA A 21 13.55 -8.49 -6.07
CA ALA A 21 12.72 -7.70 -5.18
C ALA A 21 11.40 -8.36 -4.85
N ILE A 22 10.93 -8.11 -3.64
CA ILE A 22 9.64 -8.53 -3.15
C ILE A 22 8.94 -7.34 -2.49
N VAL A 23 7.66 -7.19 -2.81
CA VAL A 23 6.78 -6.17 -2.25
C VAL A 23 5.46 -6.82 -1.86
N PHE A 24 5.06 -6.60 -0.63
CA PHE A 24 3.77 -6.94 -0.05
C PHE A 24 2.94 -5.67 0.04
N MET A 25 1.70 -5.77 -0.41
CA MET A 25 0.70 -4.71 -0.32
C MET A 25 -0.51 -5.28 0.44
N LEU A 26 -0.86 -4.65 1.56
CA LEU A 26 -2.05 -4.97 2.32
C LEU A 26 -3.03 -3.82 2.16
N VAL A 27 -4.25 -4.14 1.74
CA VAL A 27 -5.31 -3.15 1.53
C VAL A 27 -6.39 -3.34 2.59
N TYR A 28 -6.45 -2.43 3.56
CA TYR A 28 -7.54 -2.33 4.52
C TYR A 28 -8.52 -1.23 4.11
N VAL A 29 -9.66 -1.16 4.79
CA VAL A 29 -10.78 -0.27 4.43
C VAL A 29 -10.35 1.19 4.29
N ASP A 30 -9.46 1.65 5.17
CA ASP A 30 -9.00 3.04 5.22
C ASP A 30 -7.50 3.21 4.91
N ASP A 31 -6.71 2.13 4.89
CA ASP A 31 -5.24 2.20 4.81
C ASP A 31 -4.67 1.20 3.80
N ILE A 32 -3.60 1.60 3.12
CA ILE A 32 -2.77 0.71 2.30
C ILE A 32 -1.38 0.64 2.92
N ILE A 33 -0.96 -0.57 3.31
CA ILE A 33 0.38 -0.83 3.85
C ILE A 33 1.23 -1.45 2.75
N LEU A 34 2.39 -0.83 2.47
CA LEU A 34 3.39 -1.33 1.54
C LEU A 34 4.68 -1.70 2.26
N ILE A 35 5.09 -2.96 2.12
CA ILE A 35 6.32 -3.51 2.72
C ILE A 35 7.15 -4.14 1.60
N GLY A 36 8.43 -3.82 1.50
CA GLY A 36 9.27 -4.43 0.47
C GLY A 36 10.75 -4.24 0.72
N ASN A 37 11.58 -5.01 0.01
CA ASN A 37 13.03 -4.99 0.15
C ASN A 37 13.72 -3.98 -0.80
N SER A 38 12.96 -3.24 -1.60
CA SER A 38 13.50 -2.30 -2.59
C SER A 38 12.79 -0.94 -2.49
N PRO A 39 13.47 0.09 -1.96
CA PRO A 39 12.90 1.44 -1.82
C PRO A 39 12.47 2.06 -3.14
N SER A 40 13.21 1.82 -4.22
CA SER A 40 12.89 2.35 -5.55
C SER A 40 11.59 1.74 -6.11
N LEU A 41 11.38 0.43 -5.90
CA LEU A 41 10.13 -0.22 -6.28
C LEU A 41 8.95 0.25 -5.41
N LEU A 42 9.16 0.40 -4.10
CA LEU A 42 8.15 0.96 -3.21
C LEU A 42 7.70 2.35 -3.66
N GLN A 43 8.64 3.25 -3.96
CA GLN A 43 8.32 4.59 -4.47
C GLN A 43 7.56 4.53 -5.80
N LYS A 44 7.97 3.66 -6.73
CA LYS A 44 7.26 3.47 -7.99
C LYS A 44 5.82 2.97 -7.79
N PHE A 45 5.59 2.10 -6.79
CA PHE A 45 4.24 1.64 -6.46
C PHE A 45 3.42 2.75 -5.81
N ILE A 46 4.00 3.54 -4.91
CA ILE A 46 3.34 4.71 -4.31
C ILE A 46 2.92 5.71 -5.39
N THR A 47 3.78 6.05 -6.35
CA THR A 47 3.44 6.96 -7.45
C THR A 47 2.28 6.41 -8.29
N GLN A 48 2.33 5.15 -8.69
CA GLN A 48 1.25 4.56 -9.50
C GLN A 48 -0.06 4.43 -8.73
N LEU A 49 -0.02 4.13 -7.42
CA LEU A 49 -1.22 4.11 -6.59
C LEU A 49 -1.82 5.51 -6.47
N ASN A 50 -0.99 6.54 -6.27
CA ASN A 50 -1.43 7.93 -6.30
C ASN A 50 -2.13 8.29 -7.61
N GLU A 51 -1.61 7.83 -8.76
CA GLU A 51 -2.22 8.08 -10.07
C GLU A 51 -3.54 7.32 -10.26
N ILE A 52 -3.60 6.04 -9.86
CA ILE A 52 -4.77 5.18 -10.08
C ILE A 52 -5.90 5.51 -9.11
N PHE A 53 -5.56 5.74 -7.85
CA PHE A 53 -6.56 5.95 -6.80
C PHE A 53 -6.86 7.42 -6.55
N SER A 54 -6.06 8.37 -7.08
CA SER A 54 -6.07 9.75 -6.58
C SER A 54 -6.19 9.71 -5.06
N LEU A 55 -5.15 9.24 -4.35
CA LEU A 55 -5.14 8.98 -2.89
C LEU A 55 -5.67 10.14 -2.01
N LYS A 56 -6.04 11.28 -2.60
CA LYS A 56 -7.04 12.24 -2.08
C LYS A 56 -8.35 11.64 -1.57
N ASP A 57 -8.88 10.55 -2.15
CA ASP A 57 -10.16 9.96 -1.69
C ASP A 57 -10.01 8.91 -0.56
N LEU A 58 -8.77 8.52 -0.21
CA LEU A 58 -8.49 7.73 1.00
C LEU A 58 -8.34 8.62 2.25
N GLY A 59 -8.84 9.85 2.15
CA GLY A 59 -8.67 10.88 3.16
C GLY A 59 -7.23 11.37 3.16
N THR A 60 -7.06 12.66 3.38
CA THR A 60 -5.84 13.19 3.96
C THR A 60 -5.33 12.18 4.98
N LEU A 61 -4.07 11.77 4.88
CA LEU A 61 -3.33 11.11 5.95
C LEU A 61 -3.17 12.14 7.09
N ASP A 62 -4.28 12.65 7.60
CA ASP A 62 -4.40 13.37 8.84
C ASP A 62 -4.16 12.30 9.89
N TYR A 63 -2.88 12.10 10.14
CA TYR A 63 -2.34 11.72 11.42
C TYR A 63 -3.11 12.52 12.48
N PHE A 64 -4.19 11.93 12.98
CA PHE A 64 -4.95 12.45 14.09
C PHE A 64 -4.29 11.85 15.33
N PRO A 65 -3.30 12.53 15.98
CA PRO A 65 -2.96 12.16 17.33
C PRO A 65 -4.25 12.40 18.12
N ARG A 66 -4.90 11.30 18.49
CA ARG A 66 -6.03 11.29 19.40
C ARG A 66 -5.58 12.03 20.65
N GLN A 67 -5.93 13.31 20.77
CA GLN A 67 -5.88 13.98 22.06
C GLN A 67 -6.90 13.27 22.92
N VAL A 68 -6.39 12.46 23.83
CA VAL A 68 -7.16 11.92 24.94
C VAL A 68 -7.37 13.09 25.88
N HIS A 69 -8.50 13.78 25.75
CA HIS A 69 -8.93 14.73 26.77
C HIS A 69 -9.68 13.92 27.84
N TYR A 70 -9.13 13.93 29.06
CA TYR A 70 -9.80 13.48 30.28
C TYR A 70 -10.80 14.53 30.76
#